data_AF-A0A5N5QGP6-F1
#
_entry.id   AF-A0A5N5QGP6-F1
#
_cell.length_a   1.000
_cell.length_b   1.000
_cell.length_c   1.000
_cell.angle_alpha   90.00
_cell.angle_beta   90.00
_cell.angle_gamma   90.00
#
_symmetry.space_group_name_H-M   'P 1'
#
loop_
_entity.id
_entity.type
_entity.pdbx_description
1 polymer ?
#
loop_
_entity_poly.entity_id
_entity_poly.type
_entity_poly.pdbx_seq_one_letter_code
_entity_poly.pdbx_strand_id
1 'polypeptide(L)'
;MDLISESINGRLLFAIPKKGRLCEKALELLAGADIQYTRSHRLDVCLVRNLNVALVFLPAADIPRYVGKGNVDLGITGQDVILEAEMENLTREVLKLGFGKCKLQVQVPERGPIKTEEELVGKRIVTSFEVLANKHFAKLDAAAGVSGDQKTAIEYIGGSVEAACALGLADGIVDLVESGDTMRAAGLHAISTLVTSQAVLITSATPKHPHLQPLLDQITSRIAGVIASQKYLLCQYNILRSHLTEATKITPGRRAATVSPLEDEGWVAVSSLVKACKVADTMDQLVAVGAEDVLIVKIDNCRAIRAFPHTRLGKLPPTMLWSALVAVAIAPLAVLAQDVALDANHNTTSIQGTWSSGSQHVLTGPGFANPLNSSFSYPSTAGISYSFTDDGYWEQALYRFEGNGSMPNCIKGVVIFQHGTYNFNSNGSMTLTPFGQDGRIQVQDPCAAVSNIITLYNQTEYMSQWRIFTDPTFGPKLHLFQFDGAPLAPMFLVANPPQMLPTRVLSVNLTVAA
;
A
#
# COMPACT_ATOMS: atom_id res chain seq x y z
N MET A 1 -0.25 17.39 30.11
CA MET A 1 -0.53 15.97 30.38
C MET A 1 -2.01 15.90 30.75
N ASP A 2 -2.93 15.24 30.03
CA ASP A 2 -2.66 14.08 29.18
C ASP A 2 -3.88 13.53 28.40
N LEU A 3 -4.55 14.35 27.57
CA LEU A 3 -5.53 13.81 26.60
C LEU A 3 -4.92 12.72 25.70
N ILE A 4 -3.63 12.86 25.40
CA ILE A 4 -2.88 11.87 24.61
C ILE A 4 -2.57 10.63 25.46
N SER A 5 -2.11 10.76 26.71
CA SER A 5 -1.75 9.57 27.50
C SER A 5 -2.98 8.77 27.96
N GLU A 6 -4.11 9.42 28.20
CA GLU A 6 -5.40 8.73 28.44
C GLU A 6 -5.86 7.95 27.20
N SER A 7 -5.69 8.52 26.01
CA SER A 7 -6.13 7.89 24.75
C SER A 7 -5.31 6.67 24.31
N ILE A 8 -4.04 6.58 24.76
CA ILE A 8 -3.12 5.47 24.46
C ILE A 8 -3.11 4.39 25.55
N ASN A 9 -3.69 4.66 26.73
CA ASN A 9 -3.67 3.72 27.83
C ASN A 9 -4.44 2.44 27.48
N GLY A 10 -3.84 1.28 27.77
CA GLY A 10 -4.40 -0.03 27.44
C GLY A 10 -4.36 -0.42 25.95
N ARG A 11 -3.68 0.35 25.10
CA ARG A 11 -3.46 0.02 23.67
C ARG A 11 -2.05 -0.51 23.44
N LEU A 12 -1.90 -1.34 22.41
CA LEU A 12 -0.58 -1.72 21.91
C LEU A 12 0.05 -0.53 21.19
N LEU A 13 1.26 -0.15 21.60
CA LEU A 13 2.01 0.93 20.98
C LEU A 13 2.90 0.38 19.88
N PHE A 14 2.75 0.91 18.67
CA PHE A 14 3.51 0.49 17.51
C PHE A 14 4.30 1.66 16.91
N ALA A 15 5.62 1.66 17.09
CA ALA A 15 6.53 2.66 16.56
C ALA A 15 6.79 2.50 15.06
N ILE A 16 6.64 3.59 14.32
CA ILE A 16 6.86 3.68 12.87
C ILE A 16 7.85 4.82 12.60
N PRO A 17 8.79 4.67 11.64
CA PRO A 17 9.67 5.76 11.24
C PRO A 17 8.89 7.01 10.82
N LYS A 18 9.27 8.18 11.33
CA LYS A 18 8.54 9.44 11.08
C LYS A 18 8.69 9.96 9.65
N LYS A 19 9.84 9.75 9.01
CA LYS A 19 10.19 10.27 7.67
C LYS A 19 11.21 9.36 6.96
N GLY A 20 11.42 9.63 5.66
CA GLY A 20 12.42 8.96 4.83
C GLY A 20 11.91 7.68 4.16
N ARG A 21 12.77 7.02 3.38
CA ARG A 21 12.44 5.85 2.55
C ARG A 21 11.85 4.68 3.35
N LEU A 22 12.33 4.47 4.58
CA LEU A 22 11.79 3.43 5.47
C LEU A 22 10.34 3.71 5.89
N CYS A 23 9.96 4.98 6.04
CA CYS A 23 8.60 5.38 6.40
C CYS A 23 7.62 4.97 5.29
N GLU A 24 7.90 5.35 4.03
CA GLU A 24 7.03 5.04 2.88
C GLU A 24 6.74 3.54 2.78
N LYS A 25 7.78 2.71 2.85
CA LYS A 25 7.63 1.24 2.83
C LYS A 25 6.94 0.68 4.06
N ALA A 26 7.17 1.26 5.24
CA ALA A 26 6.42 0.88 6.43
C ALA A 26 4.93 1.20 6.28
N LEU A 27 4.57 2.35 5.70
CA LEU A 27 3.18 2.72 5.45
C LEU A 27 2.49 1.79 4.43
N GLU A 28 3.18 1.42 3.35
CA GLU A 28 2.70 0.41 2.39
C GLU A 28 2.40 -0.93 3.09
N LEU A 29 3.28 -1.38 4.01
CA LEU A 29 3.05 -2.59 4.79
C LEU A 29 1.85 -2.48 5.73
N LEU A 30 1.68 -1.34 6.41
CA LEU A 30 0.52 -1.10 7.28
C LEU A 30 -0.79 -1.14 6.49
N ALA A 31 -0.81 -0.53 5.30
CA ALA A 31 -1.97 -0.56 4.41
C ALA A 31 -2.29 -1.99 3.97
N GLY A 32 -1.31 -2.76 3.49
CA GLY A 32 -1.51 -4.16 3.11
C GLY A 32 -1.89 -5.08 4.28
N ALA A 33 -1.49 -4.72 5.51
CA ALA A 33 -1.85 -5.42 6.73
C ALA A 33 -3.25 -5.04 7.25
N ASP A 34 -4.00 -4.21 6.51
CA ASP A 34 -5.28 -3.65 6.93
C ASP A 34 -5.17 -3.01 8.32
N ILE A 35 -4.23 -2.09 8.49
CA ILE A 35 -4.11 -1.25 9.70
C ILE A 35 -4.63 0.13 9.32
N GLN A 36 -5.90 0.39 9.65
CA GLN A 36 -6.60 1.59 9.22
C GLN A 36 -6.44 2.68 10.26
N TYR A 37 -5.81 3.79 9.90
CA TYR A 37 -5.61 4.92 10.79
C TYR A 37 -5.83 6.23 10.05
N THR A 38 -6.00 7.31 10.81
CA THR A 38 -6.01 8.67 10.25
C THR A 38 -5.11 9.52 11.11
N ARG A 39 -4.20 10.22 10.45
CA ARG A 39 -3.18 11.03 11.11
C ARG A 39 -3.23 12.45 10.60
N SER A 40 -3.31 13.40 11.53
CA SER A 40 -3.00 14.80 11.24
C SER A 40 -1.48 14.99 11.18
N HIS A 41 -0.98 15.78 10.23
CA HIS A 41 0.45 16.08 10.10
C HIS A 41 1.08 16.69 11.36
N ARG A 42 0.28 17.26 12.27
CA ARG A 42 0.74 17.89 13.51
C ARG A 42 0.95 16.91 14.67
N LEU A 43 0.42 15.68 14.55
CA LEU A 43 0.46 14.69 15.62
C LEU A 43 1.44 13.57 15.29
N ASP A 44 2.27 13.21 16.27
CA ASP A 44 3.18 12.06 16.18
C ASP A 44 2.53 10.77 16.72
N VAL A 45 1.30 10.83 17.19
CA VAL A 45 0.52 9.67 17.63
C VAL A 45 -0.81 9.65 16.90
N CYS A 46 -1.23 8.49 16.43
CA CYS A 46 -2.57 8.30 15.90
C CYS A 46 -3.15 6.94 16.28
N LEU A 47 -4.46 6.91 16.51
CA LEU A 47 -5.19 5.70 16.87
C LEU A 47 -5.57 4.91 15.61
N VAL A 48 -5.44 3.60 15.70
CA VAL A 48 -5.95 2.68 14.68
C VAL A 48 -7.45 2.48 14.91
N ARG A 49 -8.23 2.53 13.84
CA ARG A 49 -9.70 2.45 13.86
C ARG A 49 -10.21 1.02 14.03
N ASN A 50 -9.54 0.05 13.41
CA ASN A 50 -9.98 -1.35 13.35
C ASN A 50 -9.27 -2.28 14.33
N LEU A 51 -8.27 -1.82 15.09
CA LEU A 51 -7.50 -2.60 16.07
C LEU A 51 -7.21 -1.77 17.32
N ASN A 52 -7.01 -2.43 18.47
CA ASN A 52 -6.63 -1.79 19.73
C ASN A 52 -5.14 -1.39 19.76
N VAL A 53 -4.74 -0.57 18.79
CA VAL A 53 -3.35 -0.17 18.52
C VAL A 53 -3.28 1.36 18.42
N ALA A 54 -2.18 1.94 18.89
CA ALA A 54 -1.80 3.31 18.59
C ALA A 54 -0.47 3.31 17.84
N LEU A 55 -0.43 3.97 16.69
CA LEU A 55 0.81 4.17 15.93
C LEU A 55 1.54 5.39 16.49
N VAL A 56 2.83 5.25 16.74
CA VAL A 56 3.71 6.29 17.26
C VAL A 56 4.81 6.56 16.24
N PHE A 57 4.82 7.75 15.65
CA PHE A 57 5.77 8.13 14.63
C PHE A 57 7.01 8.76 15.28
N LEU A 58 8.12 8.03 15.24
CA LEU A 58 9.37 8.41 15.89
C LEU A 58 10.51 8.51 14.88
N PRO A 59 11.55 9.33 15.13
CA PRO A 59 12.80 9.23 14.39
C PRO A 59 13.32 7.79 14.41
N ALA A 60 13.76 7.26 13.27
CA ALA A 60 14.19 5.86 13.17
C ALA A 60 15.29 5.50 14.18
N ALA A 61 16.21 6.45 14.43
CA ALA A 61 17.29 6.36 15.43
C ALA A 61 16.79 6.10 16.86
N ASP A 62 15.60 6.59 17.22
CA ASP A 62 15.08 6.48 18.58
C ASP A 62 14.23 5.23 18.80
N ILE A 63 13.70 4.61 17.73
CA ILE A 63 12.80 3.46 17.82
C ILE A 63 13.40 2.30 18.63
N PRO A 64 14.66 1.87 18.44
CA PRO A 64 15.25 0.79 19.25
C PRO A 64 15.25 1.10 20.75
N ARG A 65 15.48 2.37 21.12
CA ARG A 65 15.51 2.81 22.53
C ARG A 65 14.12 2.75 23.16
N TYR A 66 13.10 3.23 22.46
CA TYR A 66 11.72 3.18 22.94
C TYR A 66 11.21 1.74 23.06
N VAL A 67 11.51 0.88 22.08
CA VAL A 67 11.09 -0.53 22.09
C VAL A 67 11.87 -1.32 23.14
N GLY A 68 13.20 -1.23 23.17
CA GLY A 68 14.03 -2.02 24.09
C GLY A 68 13.88 -1.64 25.57
N LYS A 69 13.51 -0.39 25.88
CA LYS A 69 13.13 0.03 27.25
C LYS A 69 11.68 -0.35 27.61
N GLY A 70 10.94 -0.96 26.68
CA GLY A 70 9.54 -1.34 26.84
C GLY A 70 8.59 -0.15 26.98
N ASN A 71 8.94 1.03 26.46
CA ASN A 71 8.02 2.17 26.38
C ASN A 71 7.05 2.03 25.20
N VAL A 72 7.43 1.22 24.20
CA VAL A 72 6.64 0.86 23.03
C VAL A 72 6.74 -0.65 22.84
N ASP A 73 5.66 -1.30 22.46
CA ASP A 73 5.60 -2.77 22.38
C ASP A 73 6.22 -3.31 21.09
N LEU A 74 5.97 -2.64 19.96
CA LEU A 74 6.38 -3.07 18.61
C LEU A 74 7.02 -1.91 17.84
N GLY A 75 7.97 -2.16 16.94
CA GLY A 75 8.56 -1.10 16.12
C GLY A 75 9.16 -1.56 14.79
N ILE A 76 9.15 -0.69 13.78
CA ILE A 76 9.87 -0.90 12.51
C ILE A 76 11.11 -0.01 12.48
N THR A 77 12.29 -0.60 12.26
CA THR A 77 13.56 0.13 12.14
C THR A 77 14.60 -0.67 11.33
N GLY A 78 15.81 -0.14 11.14
CA GLY A 78 16.92 -0.83 10.50
C GLY A 78 17.80 -1.60 11.48
N GLN A 79 18.44 -2.68 11.04
CA GLN A 79 19.37 -3.46 11.89
C GLN A 79 20.62 -2.66 12.29
N ASP A 80 21.15 -1.87 11.36
CA ASP A 80 22.18 -0.85 11.56
C ASP A 80 21.83 0.08 12.72
N VAL A 81 20.60 0.59 12.76
CA VAL A 81 20.15 1.52 13.79
C VAL A 81 20.03 0.85 15.16
N ILE A 82 19.64 -0.43 15.21
CA ILE A 82 19.58 -1.20 16.47
C ILE A 82 20.97 -1.37 17.07
N LEU A 83 21.95 -1.71 16.23
CA LEU A 83 23.34 -1.93 16.65
C LEU A 83 24.02 -0.62 17.04
N GLU A 84 23.74 0.47 16.32
CA GLU A 84 24.24 1.81 16.65
C GLU A 84 23.67 2.31 17.98
N ALA A 85 22.40 2.00 18.27
CA ALA A 85 21.77 2.34 19.54
C ALA A 85 22.18 1.43 20.71
N GLU A 86 22.96 0.37 20.47
CA GLU A 86 23.37 -0.67 21.43
C GLU A 86 22.19 -1.36 22.12
N MET A 87 21.10 -1.56 21.38
CA MET A 87 19.85 -2.13 21.90
C MET A 87 19.66 -3.61 21.48
N GLU A 88 20.66 -4.27 20.92
CA GLU A 88 20.54 -5.66 20.44
C GLU A 88 20.17 -6.66 21.54
N ASN A 89 20.59 -6.41 22.78
CA ASN A 89 20.31 -7.30 23.92
C ASN A 89 18.91 -7.07 24.54
N LEU A 90 18.33 -5.89 24.30
CA LEU A 90 17.04 -5.49 24.87
C LEU A 90 15.89 -5.56 23.85
N THR A 91 16.21 -5.76 22.58
CA THR A 91 15.25 -5.90 21.49
C THR A 91 15.30 -7.31 20.92
N ARG A 92 14.16 -7.80 20.43
CA ARG A 92 14.06 -9.07 19.71
C ARG A 92 13.56 -8.79 18.30
N GLU A 93 14.31 -9.23 17.30
CA GLU A 93 13.87 -9.23 15.92
C GLU A 93 12.76 -10.29 15.73
N VAL A 94 11.56 -9.82 15.37
CA VAL A 94 10.41 -10.69 15.11
C VAL A 94 10.35 -11.10 13.65
N LEU A 95 10.58 -10.15 12.75
CA LEU A 95 10.43 -10.36 11.31
C LEU A 95 11.39 -9.49 10.49
N LYS A 96 12.04 -10.10 9.50
CA LYS A 96 12.80 -9.38 8.47
C LYS A 96 11.85 -8.92 7.37
N LEU A 97 11.78 -7.61 7.15
CA LEU A 97 10.77 -7.02 6.27
C LEU A 97 11.15 -7.08 4.79
N GLY A 98 12.43 -7.29 4.49
CA GLY A 98 12.92 -7.57 3.13
C GLY A 98 13.14 -6.34 2.23
N PHE A 99 12.93 -5.12 2.75
CA PHE A 99 13.28 -3.86 2.11
C PHE A 99 14.32 -3.07 2.94
N GLY A 100 14.78 -1.94 2.41
CA GLY A 100 15.78 -1.09 3.06
C GLY A 100 17.12 -1.78 3.23
N LYS A 101 17.50 -2.62 2.25
CA LYS A 101 18.75 -3.38 2.28
C LYS A 101 19.91 -2.45 1.97
N CYS A 102 20.86 -2.37 2.88
CA CYS A 102 22.06 -1.55 2.73
C CYS A 102 23.26 -2.23 3.38
N LYS A 103 24.44 -1.73 3.07
CA LYS A 103 25.70 -2.13 3.68
C LYS A 103 26.34 -0.91 4.31
N LEU A 104 26.68 -0.97 5.60
CA LEU A 104 27.53 0.03 6.22
C LEU A 104 28.97 -0.27 5.81
N GLN A 105 29.59 0.62 5.04
CA GLN A 105 30.89 0.38 4.42
C GLN A 105 31.89 1.48 4.76
N VAL A 106 33.16 1.09 4.89
CA VAL A 106 34.29 2.02 4.89
C VAL A 106 34.59 2.41 3.46
N GLN A 107 34.74 3.70 3.20
CA GLN A 107 34.95 4.24 1.87
C GLN A 107 36.05 5.29 1.87
N VAL A 108 36.85 5.30 0.82
CA VAL A 108 37.98 6.23 0.66
C VAL A 108 38.02 6.81 -0.76
N PRO A 109 38.66 7.97 -0.98
CA PRO A 109 38.79 8.56 -2.32
C PRO A 109 39.45 7.59 -3.31
N GLU A 110 38.84 7.40 -4.48
CA GLU A 110 39.34 6.47 -5.52
C GLU A 110 40.73 6.84 -6.03
N ARG A 111 41.02 8.14 -6.12
CA ARG A 111 42.33 8.67 -6.52
C ARG A 111 43.27 8.90 -5.33
N GLY A 112 42.87 8.49 -4.13
CA GLY A 112 43.63 8.65 -2.89
C GLY A 112 44.76 7.63 -2.74
N PRO A 113 45.70 7.86 -1.81
CA PRO A 113 46.79 6.92 -1.51
C PRO A 113 46.31 5.70 -0.71
N ILE A 114 45.15 5.81 -0.05
CA ILE A 114 44.60 4.79 0.86
C ILE A 114 43.77 3.79 0.07
N LYS A 115 44.05 2.50 0.23
CA LYS A 115 43.33 1.40 -0.45
C LYS A 115 42.86 0.28 0.47
N THR A 116 43.46 0.13 1.65
CA THR A 116 43.08 -0.91 2.61
C THR A 116 42.65 -0.30 3.95
N GLU A 117 41.95 -1.09 4.77
CA GLU A 117 41.43 -0.61 6.05
C GLU A 117 42.53 -0.39 7.10
N GLU A 118 43.66 -1.07 6.97
CA GLU A 118 44.82 -0.91 7.85
C GLU A 118 45.52 0.44 7.64
N GLU A 119 45.48 0.99 6.42
CA GLU A 119 46.05 2.30 6.09
C GLU A 119 45.24 3.47 6.66
N LEU A 120 44.02 3.21 7.13
CA LEU A 120 43.18 4.18 7.85
C LEU A 120 43.47 4.25 9.35
N VAL A 121 44.32 3.37 9.89
CA VAL A 121 44.71 3.41 11.30
C VAL A 121 45.42 4.74 11.59
N GLY A 122 44.91 5.46 12.59
CA GLY A 122 45.43 6.78 12.99
C GLY A 122 45.06 7.93 12.05
N LYS A 123 44.11 7.71 11.13
CA LYS A 123 43.55 8.73 10.25
C LYS A 123 42.24 9.29 10.78
N ARG A 124 41.72 10.33 10.10
CA ARG A 124 40.43 10.94 10.42
C ARG A 124 39.31 10.28 9.61
N ILE A 125 38.27 9.85 10.31
CA ILE A 125 37.11 9.20 9.73
C ILE A 125 35.87 9.92 10.20
N VAL A 126 34.97 10.23 9.26
CA VAL A 126 33.66 10.79 9.61
C VAL A 126 32.54 9.81 9.32
N THR A 127 31.51 9.84 10.16
CA THR A 127 30.35 8.95 10.02
C THR A 127 29.14 9.48 10.78
N SER A 128 27.96 9.01 10.42
CA SER A 128 26.77 9.12 11.26
C SER A 128 26.59 7.92 12.22
N PHE A 129 27.46 6.91 12.16
CA PHE A 129 27.43 5.65 12.92
C PHE A 129 28.68 5.50 13.80
N GLU A 130 28.82 6.37 14.79
CA GLU A 130 30.02 6.43 15.63
C GLU A 130 30.25 5.15 16.42
N VAL A 131 29.21 4.54 16.98
CA VAL A 131 29.36 3.35 17.84
C VAL A 131 29.88 2.18 17.02
N LEU A 132 29.29 1.93 15.84
CA LEU A 132 29.72 0.88 14.95
C LEU A 132 31.13 1.12 14.39
N ALA A 133 31.43 2.35 13.96
CA ALA A 133 32.75 2.71 13.46
C ALA A 133 33.82 2.56 14.56
N ASN A 134 33.56 3.07 15.78
CA ASN A 134 34.49 2.94 16.89
C ASN A 134 34.74 1.48 17.26
N LYS A 135 33.70 0.63 17.29
CA LYS A 135 33.84 -0.81 17.56
C LYS A 135 34.67 -1.53 16.48
N HIS A 136 34.62 -1.07 15.23
CA HIS A 136 35.38 -1.65 14.13
C HIS A 136 36.85 -1.20 14.18
N PHE A 137 37.10 0.11 14.17
CA PHE A 137 38.46 0.66 14.17
C PHE A 137 39.22 0.41 15.48
N ALA A 138 38.56 0.32 16.63
CA ALA A 138 39.23 -0.06 17.87
C ALA A 138 39.87 -1.47 17.79
N LYS A 139 39.30 -2.38 17.00
CA LYS A 139 39.91 -3.71 16.76
C LYS A 139 41.13 -3.62 15.86
N LEU A 140 41.08 -2.76 14.84
CA LEU A 140 42.19 -2.52 13.92
C LEU A 140 43.34 -1.78 14.63
N ASP A 141 43.04 -0.73 15.40
CA ASP A 141 44.01 0.01 16.21
C ASP A 141 44.73 -0.94 17.19
N ALA A 142 43.98 -1.83 17.85
CA ALA A 142 44.54 -2.83 18.76
C ALA A 142 45.44 -3.85 18.04
N ALA A 143 45.05 -4.31 16.85
CA ALA A 143 45.87 -5.22 16.04
C ALA A 143 47.16 -4.56 15.53
N ALA A 144 47.12 -3.26 15.26
CA ALA A 144 48.27 -2.45 14.85
C ALA A 144 49.15 -1.98 16.03
N GLY A 145 48.73 -2.22 17.28
CA GLY A 145 49.47 -1.82 18.49
C GLY A 145 49.48 -0.31 18.72
N VAL A 146 48.52 0.43 18.16
CA VAL A 146 48.48 1.89 18.18
C VAL A 146 47.73 2.38 19.43
N SER A 147 48.29 3.35 20.15
CA SER A 147 47.75 3.88 21.41
C SER A 147 47.93 5.40 21.50
N GLY A 148 47.05 6.09 22.23
CA GLY A 148 47.13 7.54 22.46
C GLY A 148 46.72 8.38 21.24
N ASP A 149 47.43 9.48 20.99
CA ASP A 149 47.14 10.46 19.92
C ASP A 149 47.27 9.90 18.49
N GLN A 150 47.79 8.68 18.35
CA GLN A 150 47.86 7.99 17.05
C GLN A 150 46.63 7.13 16.76
N LYS A 151 45.64 7.09 17.67
CA LYS A 151 44.40 6.36 17.45
C LYS A 151 43.60 6.97 16.29
N THR A 152 42.88 6.13 15.56
CA THR A 152 41.92 6.58 14.53
C THR A 152 40.91 7.55 15.14
N ALA A 153 40.80 8.75 14.55
CA ALA A 153 39.91 9.81 15.01
C ALA A 153 38.57 9.69 14.30
N ILE A 154 37.51 9.37 15.04
CA ILE A 154 36.16 9.20 14.50
C ILE A 154 35.30 10.37 14.95
N GLU A 155 34.69 11.08 13.99
CA GLU A 155 33.86 12.27 14.25
C GLU A 155 32.44 12.11 13.66
N TYR A 156 31.43 12.49 14.44
CA TYR A 156 30.04 12.52 13.99
C TYR A 156 29.75 13.61 12.96
N ILE A 157 29.08 13.22 11.88
CA ILE A 157 28.41 14.15 10.96
C ILE A 157 26.98 13.68 10.69
N GLY A 158 26.02 14.60 10.85
CA GLY A 158 24.59 14.31 10.70
C GLY A 158 24.07 14.21 9.26
N GLY A 159 24.89 14.49 8.24
CA GLY A 159 24.52 14.34 6.84
C GLY A 159 25.56 14.86 5.85
N SER A 160 25.41 14.50 4.56
CA SER A 160 26.36 14.80 3.47
C SER A 160 27.77 14.28 3.75
N VAL A 161 27.86 13.07 4.31
CA VAL A 161 29.14 12.43 4.69
C VAL A 161 30.03 12.23 3.46
N GLU A 162 29.44 12.01 2.29
CA GLU A 162 30.12 11.84 1.00
C GLU A 162 31.01 13.03 0.60
N ALA A 163 30.71 14.24 1.07
CA ALA A 163 31.48 15.44 0.75
C ALA A 163 32.70 15.63 1.66
N ALA A 164 32.78 14.93 2.80
CA ALA A 164 33.76 15.22 3.84
C ALA A 164 35.21 15.03 3.38
N CYS A 165 35.49 13.98 2.60
CA CYS A 165 36.83 13.76 2.04
C CYS A 165 37.23 14.86 1.05
N ALA A 166 36.31 15.26 0.16
CA ALA A 166 36.57 16.31 -0.83
C ALA A 166 36.84 17.68 -0.19
N LEU A 167 36.22 17.94 0.96
CA LEU A 167 36.39 19.16 1.75
C LEU A 167 37.60 19.10 2.72
N GLY A 168 38.33 17.99 2.77
CA GLY A 168 39.51 17.82 3.63
C GLY A 168 39.20 17.57 5.11
N LEU A 169 37.93 17.31 5.45
CA LEU A 169 37.47 17.04 6.81
C LEU A 169 37.87 15.65 7.28
N ALA A 170 37.94 14.68 6.37
CA ALA A 170 38.30 13.29 6.67
C ALA A 170 39.20 12.68 5.60
N ASP A 171 39.92 11.63 5.98
CA ASP A 171 40.75 10.82 5.07
C ASP A 171 39.97 9.60 4.55
N GLY A 172 38.92 9.19 5.27
CA GLY A 172 37.94 8.18 4.87
C GLY A 172 36.59 8.40 5.54
N ILE A 173 35.55 7.70 5.08
CA ILE A 173 34.21 7.79 5.66
C ILE A 173 33.64 6.41 5.95
N VAL A 174 32.67 6.37 6.86
CA VAL A 174 31.81 5.20 7.06
C VAL A 174 30.38 5.62 6.86
N ASP A 175 29.70 5.05 5.86
CA ASP A 175 28.31 5.38 5.56
C ASP A 175 27.56 4.21 4.91
N LEU A 176 26.23 4.32 4.87
CA LEU A 176 25.34 3.33 4.28
C LEU A 176 25.36 3.39 2.76
N VAL A 177 25.56 2.24 2.15
CA VAL A 177 25.57 2.04 0.70
C VAL A 177 24.46 1.08 0.30
N GLU A 178 23.57 1.55 -0.58
CA GLU A 178 22.54 0.72 -1.23
C GLU A 178 23.00 0.30 -2.65
N SER A 179 22.90 1.20 -3.64
CA SER A 179 23.42 0.98 -5.01
C SER A 179 24.87 1.44 -5.20
N GLY A 180 25.33 2.38 -4.36
CA GLY A 180 26.66 3.00 -4.47
C GLY A 180 26.75 4.15 -5.47
N ASP A 181 25.65 4.58 -6.10
CA ASP A 181 25.69 5.65 -7.11
C ASP A 181 26.16 7.00 -6.53
N THR A 182 25.63 7.39 -5.37
CA THR A 182 26.01 8.64 -4.69
C THR A 182 27.49 8.68 -4.36
N MET A 183 28.02 7.58 -3.85
CA MET A 183 29.40 7.49 -3.40
C MET A 183 30.38 7.49 -4.59
N ARG A 184 30.03 6.80 -5.68
CA ARG A 184 30.79 6.87 -6.93
C ARG A 184 30.79 8.27 -7.53
N ALA A 185 29.66 8.99 -7.49
CA ALA A 185 29.59 10.37 -7.95
C ALA A 185 30.47 11.31 -7.12
N ALA A 186 30.64 11.04 -5.83
CA ALA A 186 31.57 11.75 -4.95
C ALA A 186 33.05 11.33 -5.12
N GLY A 187 33.35 10.38 -6.01
CA GLY A 187 34.70 9.87 -6.23
C GLY A 187 35.21 8.96 -5.11
N LEU A 188 34.30 8.33 -4.36
CA LEU A 188 34.60 7.38 -3.29
C LEU A 188 34.39 5.94 -3.77
N HIS A 189 35.17 5.03 -3.20
CA HIS A 189 35.00 3.60 -3.39
C HIS A 189 35.00 2.87 -2.04
N ALA A 190 34.19 1.81 -1.95
CA ALA A 190 34.10 0.99 -0.74
C ALA A 190 35.27 0.00 -0.65
N ILE A 191 35.95 -0.03 0.50
CA ILE A 191 37.09 -0.91 0.76
C ILE A 191 36.72 -2.09 1.66
N SER A 192 35.83 -1.89 2.63
CA SER A 192 35.36 -2.95 3.52
C SER A 192 33.91 -2.73 3.96
N THR A 193 33.28 -3.80 4.45
CA THR A 193 31.87 -3.79 4.89
C THR A 193 31.80 -4.13 6.36
N LEU A 194 31.30 -3.20 7.18
CA LEU A 194 31.13 -3.38 8.62
C LEU A 194 29.90 -4.25 8.92
N VAL A 195 28.76 -3.88 8.35
CA VAL A 195 27.46 -4.49 8.64
C VAL A 195 26.60 -4.54 7.39
N THR A 196 25.92 -5.65 7.17
CA THR A 196 24.79 -5.72 6.22
C THR A 196 23.50 -5.50 6.98
N SER A 197 22.70 -4.51 6.60
CA SER A 197 21.44 -4.14 7.26
C SER A 197 20.23 -4.30 6.34
N GLN A 198 19.06 -4.44 6.96
CA GLN A 198 17.75 -4.35 6.33
C GLN A 198 16.71 -3.83 7.32
N ALA A 199 15.52 -3.47 6.84
CA ALA A 199 14.41 -3.14 7.71
C ALA A 199 13.87 -4.38 8.45
N VAL A 200 13.63 -4.24 9.75
CA VAL A 200 13.16 -5.28 10.66
C VAL A 200 12.02 -4.80 11.53
N LEU A 201 11.14 -5.74 11.89
CA LEU A 201 10.13 -5.58 12.94
C LEU A 201 10.73 -6.07 14.26
N ILE A 202 10.73 -5.21 15.26
CA ILE A 202 11.29 -5.49 16.59
C ILE A 202 10.24 -5.40 17.68
N THR A 203 10.44 -6.19 18.74
CA THR A 203 9.69 -6.14 19.99
C THR A 203 10.66 -6.00 21.17
N SER A 204 10.18 -5.54 22.33
CA SER A 204 10.98 -5.60 23.56
C SER A 204 11.31 -7.06 23.90
N ALA A 205 12.54 -7.32 24.37
CA ALA A 205 12.92 -8.62 24.93
C ALA A 205 12.19 -8.89 26.26
N THR A 206 11.82 -7.84 26.99
CA THR A 206 11.04 -7.87 28.23
C THR A 206 9.71 -7.12 28.03
N PRO A 207 8.63 -7.82 27.62
CA PRO A 207 7.34 -7.18 27.38
C PRO A 207 6.74 -6.65 28.69
N LYS A 208 6.44 -5.35 28.77
CA LYS A 208 5.73 -4.77 29.93
C LYS A 208 4.25 -5.16 29.99
N HIS A 209 3.65 -5.47 28.85
CA HIS A 209 2.24 -5.81 28.73
C HIS A 209 2.05 -7.19 28.10
N PRO A 210 2.26 -8.29 28.85
CA PRO A 210 2.13 -9.66 28.31
C PRO A 210 0.74 -9.99 27.76
N HIS A 211 -0.31 -9.33 28.26
CA HIS A 211 -1.69 -9.52 27.80
C HIS A 211 -1.92 -9.06 26.36
N LEU A 212 -1.04 -8.21 25.79
CA LEU A 212 -1.11 -7.73 24.41
C LEU A 212 -0.43 -8.68 23.41
N GLN A 213 0.18 -9.77 23.87
CA GLN A 213 0.88 -10.73 23.01
C GLN A 213 0.00 -11.28 21.87
N PRO A 214 -1.28 -11.65 22.07
CA PRO A 214 -2.13 -12.14 20.97
C PRO A 214 -2.34 -11.09 19.86
N LEU A 215 -2.43 -9.81 20.23
CA LEU A 215 -2.57 -8.71 19.29
C LEU A 215 -1.26 -8.48 18.51
N LEU A 216 -0.11 -8.58 19.19
CA LEU A 216 1.21 -8.52 18.56
C LEU A 216 1.39 -9.65 17.53
N ASP A 217 1.03 -10.88 17.91
CA ASP A 217 1.12 -12.05 17.03
C ASP A 217 0.18 -11.91 15.82
N GLN A 218 -1.02 -11.37 16.04
CA GLN A 218 -1.96 -11.04 14.97
C GLN A 218 -1.34 -10.03 13.99
N ILE A 219 -0.83 -8.89 14.47
CA ILE A 219 -0.22 -7.85 13.62
C ILE A 219 0.99 -8.40 12.87
N THR A 220 1.85 -9.14 13.57
CA THR A 220 3.03 -9.79 12.98
C THR A 220 2.64 -10.74 11.86
N SER A 221 1.62 -11.58 12.07
CA SER A 221 1.06 -12.48 11.05
C SER A 221 0.47 -11.71 9.86
N ARG A 222 -0.16 -10.56 10.10
CA ARG A 222 -0.68 -9.68 9.04
C ARG A 222 0.43 -9.12 8.17
N ILE A 223 1.49 -8.58 8.78
CA ILE A 223 2.65 -8.01 8.10
C ILE A 223 3.44 -9.09 7.36
N ALA A 224 3.66 -10.26 7.98
CA ALA A 224 4.29 -11.39 7.34
C ALA A 224 3.52 -11.86 6.09
N GLY A 225 2.20 -11.76 6.12
CA GLY A 225 1.35 -12.07 4.99
C GLY A 225 1.49 -11.13 3.80
N VAL A 226 1.70 -9.83 4.05
CA VAL A 226 2.00 -8.83 3.00
C VAL A 226 3.38 -9.07 2.39
N ILE A 227 4.38 -9.36 3.22
CA ILE A 227 5.73 -9.68 2.71
C ILE A 227 5.71 -10.98 1.89
N ALA A 228 4.89 -11.94 2.30
CA ALA A 228 4.71 -13.17 1.56
C ALA A 228 3.97 -12.93 0.23
N SER A 229 2.92 -12.10 0.21
CA SER A 229 2.16 -11.82 -1.01
C SER A 229 2.99 -11.08 -2.05
N GLN A 230 3.87 -10.15 -1.64
CA GLN A 230 4.78 -9.44 -2.57
C GLN A 230 5.75 -10.37 -3.33
N LYS A 231 6.00 -11.59 -2.84
CA LYS A 231 6.90 -12.56 -3.50
C LYS A 231 6.20 -13.38 -4.59
N TYR A 232 4.87 -13.43 -4.56
CA TYR A 232 4.09 -14.31 -5.43
C TYR A 232 2.98 -13.54 -6.15
N LEU A 233 2.63 -14.01 -7.33
CA LEU A 233 1.50 -13.54 -8.10
C LEU A 233 0.59 -14.74 -8.37
N LEU A 234 -0.71 -14.49 -8.47
CA LEU A 234 -1.66 -15.52 -8.91
C LEU A 234 -1.65 -15.55 -10.44
N CYS A 235 -1.23 -16.67 -11.01
CA CYS A 235 -1.30 -16.92 -12.44
C CYS A 235 -2.55 -17.76 -12.71
N GLN A 236 -3.41 -17.29 -13.60
CA GLN A 236 -4.54 -18.07 -14.11
C GLN A 236 -4.40 -18.22 -15.61
N TYR A 237 -4.82 -19.36 -16.15
CA TYR A 237 -4.76 -19.65 -17.58
C TYR A 237 -5.73 -20.76 -17.94
N ASN A 238 -6.14 -20.78 -19.21
CA ASN A 238 -6.95 -21.85 -19.79
C ASN A 238 -6.03 -22.80 -20.56
N ILE A 239 -6.29 -24.10 -20.48
CA ILE A 239 -5.50 -25.11 -21.21
C ILE A 239 -6.34 -26.36 -21.50
N LEU A 240 -6.01 -27.05 -22.59
CA LEU A 240 -6.54 -28.38 -22.87
C LEU A 240 -6.09 -29.39 -21.81
N ARG A 241 -7.01 -30.26 -21.39
CA ARG A 241 -6.76 -31.29 -20.37
C ARG A 241 -5.62 -32.25 -20.75
N SER A 242 -5.36 -32.46 -22.04
CA SER A 242 -4.21 -33.24 -22.53
C SER A 242 -2.86 -32.66 -22.10
N HIS A 243 -2.71 -31.33 -22.09
CA HIS A 243 -1.46 -30.63 -21.80
C HIS A 243 -1.30 -30.24 -20.32
N LEU A 244 -2.31 -30.51 -19.49
CA LEU A 244 -2.33 -30.18 -18.06
C LEU A 244 -1.12 -30.73 -17.29
N THR A 245 -0.64 -31.92 -17.65
CA THR A 245 0.51 -32.56 -16.98
C THR A 245 1.81 -31.77 -17.17
N GLU A 246 1.98 -31.13 -18.33
CA GLU A 246 3.15 -30.31 -18.62
C GLU A 246 3.04 -28.94 -17.95
N ALA A 247 1.85 -28.32 -18.02
CA ALA A 247 1.60 -27.03 -17.37
C ALA A 247 1.72 -27.09 -15.84
N THR A 248 1.33 -28.22 -15.22
CA THR A 248 1.51 -28.43 -13.76
C THR A 248 2.98 -28.50 -13.34
N LYS A 249 3.90 -28.91 -14.23
CA LYS A 249 5.35 -28.86 -13.96
C LYS A 249 5.88 -27.43 -13.96
N ILE A 250 5.32 -26.58 -14.82
CA ILE A 250 5.68 -25.16 -14.93
C ILE A 250 5.12 -24.37 -13.74
N THR A 251 3.84 -24.57 -13.42
CA THR A 251 3.16 -23.90 -12.31
C THR A 251 2.70 -24.87 -11.21
N PRO A 252 3.62 -25.47 -10.43
CA PRO A 252 3.25 -26.44 -9.38
C PRO A 252 2.45 -25.81 -8.23
N GLY A 253 2.48 -24.48 -8.13
CA GLY A 253 1.85 -23.73 -7.05
C GLY A 253 2.59 -23.89 -5.73
N ARG A 254 2.03 -23.31 -4.66
CA ARG A 254 2.62 -23.40 -3.31
C ARG A 254 2.28 -24.70 -2.59
N ARG A 255 1.08 -25.25 -2.85
CA ARG A 255 0.62 -26.55 -2.35
C ARG A 255 0.31 -27.48 -3.52
N ALA A 256 -0.56 -27.02 -4.41
CA ALA A 256 -0.91 -27.61 -5.70
C ALA A 256 -1.56 -26.51 -6.55
N ALA A 257 -1.60 -26.71 -7.88
CA ALA A 257 -2.41 -25.89 -8.77
C ALA A 257 -3.90 -26.25 -8.62
N THR A 258 -4.77 -25.24 -8.60
CA THR A 258 -6.22 -25.44 -8.64
C THR A 258 -6.64 -25.63 -10.09
N VAL A 259 -7.42 -26.68 -10.38
CA VAL A 259 -7.89 -26.98 -11.74
C VAL A 259 -9.42 -27.07 -11.73
N SER A 260 -10.07 -26.26 -12.56
CA SER A 260 -11.53 -26.20 -12.72
C SER A 260 -11.90 -26.52 -14.17
N PRO A 261 -12.91 -27.37 -14.43
CA PRO A 261 -13.40 -27.61 -15.80
C PRO A 261 -14.11 -26.36 -16.35
N LEU A 262 -14.01 -26.15 -17.66
CA LEU A 262 -14.78 -25.13 -18.40
C LEU A 262 -15.99 -25.77 -19.09
N GLU A 263 -16.91 -24.94 -19.61
CA GLU A 263 -18.05 -25.40 -20.40
C GLU A 263 -17.61 -26.05 -21.72
N ASP A 264 -16.55 -25.51 -22.35
CA ASP A 264 -15.96 -26.11 -23.53
C ASP A 264 -15.32 -27.47 -23.20
N GLU A 265 -15.80 -28.51 -23.90
CA GLU A 265 -15.37 -29.89 -23.76
C GLU A 265 -13.83 -30.00 -23.91
N GLY A 266 -13.19 -30.58 -22.90
CA GLY A 266 -11.74 -30.81 -22.89
C GLY A 266 -10.90 -29.66 -22.33
N TRP A 267 -11.48 -28.50 -22.03
CA TRP A 267 -10.76 -27.36 -21.46
C TRP A 267 -10.82 -27.29 -19.93
N VAL A 268 -9.74 -26.79 -19.33
CA VAL A 268 -9.64 -26.53 -17.90
C VAL A 268 -9.02 -25.16 -17.65
N ALA A 269 -9.54 -24.46 -16.64
CA ALA A 269 -8.92 -23.27 -16.07
C ALA A 269 -8.02 -23.68 -14.91
N VAL A 270 -6.77 -23.24 -14.94
CA VAL A 270 -5.77 -23.51 -13.89
C VAL A 270 -5.47 -22.22 -13.16
N SER A 271 -5.38 -22.28 -11.83
CA SER A 271 -4.99 -21.16 -10.97
C SER A 271 -3.87 -21.59 -10.04
N SER A 272 -2.74 -20.88 -10.07
CA SER A 272 -1.52 -21.27 -9.38
C SER A 272 -0.65 -20.09 -8.98
N LEU A 273 0.02 -20.18 -7.83
CA LEU A 273 0.95 -19.14 -7.37
C LEU A 273 2.32 -19.28 -8.02
N VAL A 274 2.80 -18.20 -8.64
CA VAL A 274 4.08 -18.10 -9.33
C VAL A 274 4.95 -17.03 -8.65
N LYS A 275 6.27 -17.20 -8.64
CA LYS A 275 7.18 -16.20 -8.07
C LYS A 275 7.22 -14.95 -8.97
N ALA A 276 7.09 -13.77 -8.37
CA ALA A 276 7.05 -12.51 -9.11
C ALA A 276 8.28 -12.29 -10.02
N CYS A 277 9.46 -12.74 -9.61
CA CYS A 277 10.69 -12.58 -10.40
C CYS A 277 10.80 -13.48 -11.64
N LYS A 278 9.95 -14.50 -11.77
CA LYS A 278 9.95 -15.45 -12.90
C LYS A 278 8.66 -15.43 -13.70
N VAL A 279 7.80 -14.44 -13.45
CA VAL A 279 6.44 -14.43 -13.99
C VAL A 279 6.44 -14.38 -15.51
N ALA A 280 7.27 -13.53 -16.13
CA ALA A 280 7.37 -13.41 -17.59
C ALA A 280 7.80 -14.74 -18.24
N ASP A 281 8.92 -15.31 -17.78
CA ASP A 281 9.40 -16.61 -18.26
C ASP A 281 8.35 -17.72 -18.11
N THR A 282 7.58 -17.68 -17.01
CA THR A 282 6.52 -18.66 -16.75
C THR A 282 5.36 -18.49 -17.72
N MET A 283 4.97 -17.25 -18.04
CA MET A 283 3.93 -16.97 -19.02
C MET A 283 4.34 -17.47 -20.41
N ASP A 284 5.58 -17.19 -20.84
CA ASP A 284 6.10 -17.64 -22.13
C ASP A 284 6.11 -19.18 -22.23
N GLN A 285 6.53 -19.86 -21.16
CA GLN A 285 6.51 -21.33 -21.08
C GLN A 285 5.10 -21.90 -21.13
N LEU A 286 4.13 -21.25 -20.48
CA LEU A 286 2.72 -21.68 -20.51
C LEU A 286 2.13 -21.54 -21.91
N VAL A 287 2.36 -20.41 -22.58
CA VAL A 287 1.91 -20.20 -23.97
C VAL A 287 2.54 -21.23 -24.90
N ALA A 288 3.82 -21.57 -24.72
CA ALA A 288 4.50 -22.59 -25.52
C ALA A 288 3.91 -24.00 -25.39
N VAL A 289 3.31 -24.33 -24.23
CA VAL A 289 2.61 -25.61 -23.98
C VAL A 289 1.16 -25.57 -24.51
N GLY A 290 0.69 -24.42 -24.97
CA GLY A 290 -0.67 -24.21 -25.48
C GLY A 290 -1.66 -23.73 -24.42
N ALA A 291 -1.18 -23.00 -23.41
CA ALA A 291 -2.06 -22.24 -22.53
C ALA A 291 -2.57 -20.97 -23.23
N GLU A 292 -3.84 -20.66 -23.03
CA GLU A 292 -4.53 -19.47 -23.53
C GLU A 292 -4.98 -18.58 -22.36
N ASP A 293 -5.21 -17.30 -22.64
CA ASP A 293 -5.67 -16.30 -21.66
C ASP A 293 -4.88 -16.26 -20.35
N VAL A 294 -3.54 -16.35 -20.45
CA VAL A 294 -2.65 -16.32 -19.28
C VAL A 294 -2.71 -14.94 -18.63
N LEU A 295 -3.32 -14.87 -17.45
CA LEU A 295 -3.54 -13.65 -16.69
C LEU A 295 -2.84 -13.69 -15.34
N ILE A 296 -2.40 -12.52 -14.88
CA ILE A 296 -1.66 -12.34 -13.63
C ILE A 296 -2.43 -11.41 -12.72
N VAL A 297 -2.76 -11.89 -11.52
CA VAL A 297 -3.44 -11.11 -10.48
C VAL A 297 -2.50 -10.88 -9.31
N LYS A 298 -2.38 -9.62 -8.89
CA LYS A 298 -1.63 -9.25 -7.68
C LYS A 298 -2.44 -9.61 -6.44
N ILE A 299 -1.74 -10.10 -5.42
CA ILE A 299 -2.32 -10.43 -4.12
C ILE A 299 -1.80 -9.40 -3.12
N ASP A 300 -2.70 -8.74 -2.39
CA ASP A 300 -2.30 -7.75 -1.40
C ASP A 300 -1.81 -8.40 -0.10
N ASN A 301 -2.48 -9.48 0.35
CA ASN A 301 -2.12 -10.16 1.58
C ASN A 301 -2.45 -11.67 1.50
N CYS A 302 -1.61 -12.51 2.09
CA CYS A 302 -1.88 -13.94 2.20
C CYS A 302 -1.51 -14.47 3.60
N ARG A 303 -2.28 -15.42 4.14
CA ARG A 303 -1.92 -16.09 5.40
C ARG A 303 -1.04 -17.30 5.09
N ALA A 304 0.24 -17.02 4.91
CA ALA A 304 1.26 -18.02 4.71
C ALA A 304 1.62 -18.71 6.05
N ILE A 305 0.79 -19.65 6.52
CA ILE A 305 1.15 -20.46 7.69
C ILE A 305 2.37 -21.31 7.33
N ARG A 306 3.54 -20.97 7.87
CA ARG A 306 4.60 -21.93 8.17
C ARG A 306 5.55 -21.41 9.26
N ALA A 307 5.47 -22.07 10.42
CA ALA A 307 6.46 -22.22 11.48
C ALA A 307 7.13 -20.94 12.01
N PHE A 308 6.48 -20.31 13.00
CA PHE A 308 7.25 -19.78 14.12
C PHE A 308 8.06 -20.94 14.73
N PRO A 309 9.36 -20.77 15.04
CA PRO A 309 10.11 -21.78 15.77
C PRO A 309 9.68 -21.71 17.25
N HIS A 310 8.47 -22.16 17.56
CA HIS A 310 8.18 -22.64 18.90
C HIS A 310 8.74 -24.05 18.99
N THR A 311 9.81 -24.17 19.79
CA THR A 311 10.12 -25.30 20.66
C THR A 311 9.66 -26.66 20.16
N ARG A 312 10.64 -27.51 19.79
CA ARG A 312 10.47 -28.95 19.60
C ARG A 312 9.68 -29.51 20.80
N LEU A 313 8.38 -29.78 20.63
CA LEU A 313 7.73 -30.76 21.48
C LEU A 313 8.35 -32.11 21.13
N GLY A 314 8.99 -32.71 22.14
CA GLY A 314 9.62 -34.00 22.03
C GLY A 314 8.67 -35.06 21.50
N LYS A 315 9.24 -35.99 20.72
CA LYS A 315 8.62 -37.25 20.36
C LYS A 315 8.04 -37.90 21.62
N LEU A 316 6.72 -38.11 21.67
CA LEU A 316 6.11 -39.08 22.58
C LEU A 316 5.98 -40.43 21.85
N PRO A 317 6.26 -41.56 22.53
CA PRO A 317 6.31 -42.88 21.93
C PRO A 317 4.91 -43.46 21.65
N PRO A 318 4.79 -44.45 20.75
CA PRO A 318 3.51 -44.97 20.33
C PRO A 318 3.07 -46.13 21.22
N THR A 319 2.36 -45.86 22.31
CA THR A 319 1.58 -46.90 23.00
C THR A 319 0.40 -46.29 23.73
N MET A 320 -0.79 -46.46 23.16
CA MET A 320 -2.07 -46.79 23.81
C MET A 320 -3.21 -46.27 22.95
N LEU A 321 -3.66 -47.13 22.03
CA LEU A 321 -5.08 -47.23 21.70
C LEU A 321 -5.82 -47.61 22.99
N TRP A 322 -6.88 -46.91 23.34
CA TRP A 322 -8.25 -47.46 23.43
C TRP A 322 -9.25 -46.39 23.92
N SER A 323 -10.43 -46.46 23.30
CA SER A 323 -11.75 -45.97 23.76
C SER A 323 -11.97 -44.46 23.96
N ALA A 324 -12.56 -43.82 22.94
CA ALA A 324 -13.81 -43.07 23.09
C ALA A 324 -14.45 -42.84 21.70
N LEU A 325 -15.35 -43.76 21.34
CA LEU A 325 -16.34 -43.56 20.28
C LEU A 325 -17.34 -42.50 20.76
N VAL A 326 -17.32 -41.31 20.15
CA VAL A 326 -18.47 -40.42 20.10
C VAL A 326 -18.65 -40.01 18.64
N ALA A 327 -19.72 -40.50 18.03
CA ALA A 327 -20.17 -40.11 16.72
C ALA A 327 -20.59 -38.63 16.76
N VAL A 328 -19.78 -37.75 16.16
CA VAL A 328 -20.22 -36.41 15.77
C VAL A 328 -20.64 -36.51 14.31
N ALA A 329 -21.95 -36.47 14.10
CA ALA A 329 -22.54 -36.33 12.78
C ALA A 329 -22.00 -35.06 12.12
N ILE A 330 -21.26 -35.21 11.02
CA ILE A 330 -20.85 -34.10 10.17
C ILE A 330 -22.08 -33.72 9.34
N ALA A 331 -22.83 -32.74 9.80
CA ALA A 331 -23.76 -32.03 8.94
C ALA A 331 -22.94 -31.20 7.93
N PRO A 332 -23.26 -31.21 6.63
CA PRO A 332 -22.63 -30.30 5.69
C PRO A 332 -23.09 -28.88 6.04
N LEU A 333 -22.15 -28.03 6.48
CA LEU A 333 -22.35 -26.59 6.48
C LEU A 333 -22.38 -26.16 5.01
N ALA A 334 -23.57 -26.15 4.43
CA ALA A 334 -23.84 -25.35 3.25
C ALA A 334 -23.46 -23.91 3.61
N VAL A 335 -22.43 -23.39 2.95
CA VAL A 335 -22.21 -21.95 2.90
C VAL A 335 -23.43 -21.39 2.20
N LEU A 336 -24.37 -20.86 2.98
CA LEU A 336 -25.35 -19.93 2.45
C LEU A 336 -24.54 -18.72 1.98
N ALA A 337 -24.29 -18.66 0.68
CA ALA A 337 -24.33 -17.38 0.01
C ALA A 337 -25.64 -16.74 0.47
N GLN A 338 -25.57 -15.61 1.17
CA GLN A 338 -26.77 -14.85 1.41
C GLN A 338 -27.23 -14.40 0.02
N ASP A 339 -28.27 -15.06 -0.49
CA ASP A 339 -29.13 -14.44 -1.48
C ASP A 339 -29.54 -13.08 -0.89
N VAL A 340 -29.16 -12.01 -1.59
CA VAL A 340 -29.66 -10.68 -1.27
C VAL A 340 -31.17 -10.77 -1.48
N ALA A 341 -31.91 -10.74 -0.37
CA ALA A 341 -33.34 -10.57 -0.42
C ALA A 341 -33.62 -9.25 -1.16
N LEU A 342 -34.26 -9.34 -2.34
CA LEU A 342 -34.95 -8.22 -2.95
C LEU A 342 -36.16 -7.92 -2.06
N ASP A 343 -35.93 -7.19 -0.97
CA ASP A 343 -36.99 -6.72 -0.11
C ASP A 343 -37.74 -5.56 -0.77
N ALA A 344 -39.07 -5.55 -0.55
CA ALA A 344 -40.04 -4.62 -1.12
C ALA A 344 -39.85 -3.13 -0.70
N ASN A 345 -38.68 -2.79 -0.13
CA ASN A 345 -38.31 -1.45 0.31
C ASN A 345 -37.54 -0.64 -0.75
N HIS A 346 -37.46 -1.10 -2.01
CA HIS A 346 -36.83 -0.35 -3.11
C HIS A 346 -37.60 0.91 -3.57
N ASN A 347 -38.64 1.36 -2.84
CA ASN A 347 -39.55 2.37 -3.34
C ASN A 347 -40.15 3.30 -2.27
N THR A 348 -39.40 3.67 -1.23
CA THR A 348 -39.90 4.66 -0.25
C THR A 348 -39.87 6.09 -0.78
N THR A 349 -39.07 6.41 -1.80
CA THR A 349 -38.99 7.74 -2.44
C THR A 349 -38.44 7.64 -3.87
N SER A 350 -38.87 8.52 -4.77
CA SER A 350 -38.25 8.66 -6.09
C SER A 350 -36.74 8.99 -5.97
N ILE A 351 -35.93 8.56 -6.95
CA ILE A 351 -34.52 8.93 -7.08
C ILE A 351 -34.33 10.42 -7.40
N GLN A 352 -35.41 11.14 -7.69
CA GLN A 352 -35.38 12.57 -8.02
C GLN A 352 -34.62 13.40 -6.99
N GLY A 353 -33.75 14.26 -7.51
CA GLY A 353 -32.97 15.21 -6.73
C GLY A 353 -31.51 15.23 -7.13
N THR A 354 -30.77 16.17 -6.55
CA THR A 354 -29.32 16.29 -6.67
C THR A 354 -28.66 15.57 -5.51
N TRP A 355 -27.86 14.59 -5.84
CA TRP A 355 -27.12 13.76 -4.91
C TRP A 355 -25.64 14.11 -5.02
N SER A 356 -24.97 14.40 -3.90
CA SER A 356 -23.53 14.67 -3.90
C SER A 356 -22.82 13.85 -2.84
N SER A 357 -21.62 13.37 -3.18
CA SER A 357 -20.72 12.68 -2.27
C SER A 357 -19.84 13.63 -1.45
N GLY A 358 -19.21 13.08 -0.40
CA GLY A 358 -18.17 13.77 0.36
C GLY A 358 -18.64 15.05 1.04
N SER A 359 -17.94 16.17 0.79
CA SER A 359 -18.25 17.48 1.37
C SER A 359 -19.36 18.25 0.65
N GLN A 360 -20.03 17.65 -0.34
CA GLN A 360 -21.18 18.23 -1.04
C GLN A 360 -20.89 19.55 -1.80
N HIS A 361 -19.63 19.81 -2.14
CA HIS A 361 -19.25 21.02 -2.90
C HIS A 361 -19.28 20.81 -4.42
N VAL A 362 -19.20 19.57 -4.88
CA VAL A 362 -19.40 19.24 -6.30
C VAL A 362 -20.89 19.11 -6.52
N LEU A 363 -21.50 20.02 -7.26
CA LEU A 363 -22.93 20.01 -7.57
C LEU A 363 -23.11 20.09 -9.07
N THR A 364 -24.14 19.42 -9.56
CA THR A 364 -24.61 19.55 -10.93
C THR A 364 -25.24 20.94 -11.18
N GLY A 365 -25.33 21.33 -12.44
CA GLY A 365 -25.99 22.54 -12.92
C GLY A 365 -25.02 23.58 -13.52
N PRO A 366 -25.54 24.79 -13.80
CA PRO A 366 -24.77 25.87 -14.43
C PRO A 366 -23.60 26.38 -13.59
N GLY A 367 -23.59 26.06 -12.29
CA GLY A 367 -22.49 26.39 -11.38
C GLY A 367 -21.24 25.51 -11.56
N PHE A 368 -21.32 24.40 -12.29
CA PHE A 368 -20.22 23.46 -12.47
C PHE A 368 -19.69 23.40 -13.90
N ALA A 369 -20.59 23.29 -14.89
CA ALA A 369 -20.20 23.26 -16.30
C ALA A 369 -21.02 24.26 -17.11
N ASN A 370 -20.37 24.89 -18.08
CA ASN A 370 -21.01 25.68 -19.13
C ASN A 370 -20.71 25.04 -20.50
N PRO A 371 -21.62 24.20 -21.01
CA PRO A 371 -21.42 23.49 -22.28
C PRO A 371 -21.34 24.41 -23.50
N LEU A 372 -21.96 25.60 -23.47
CA LEU A 372 -21.94 26.56 -24.58
C LEU A 372 -20.54 27.14 -24.83
N ASN A 373 -19.84 27.48 -23.74
CA ASN A 373 -18.49 28.03 -23.81
C ASN A 373 -17.40 26.96 -23.59
N SER A 374 -17.80 25.68 -23.46
CA SER A 374 -16.92 24.55 -23.12
C SER A 374 -15.98 24.87 -21.96
N SER A 375 -16.54 25.33 -20.83
CA SER A 375 -15.76 25.73 -19.65
C SER A 375 -16.31 25.10 -18.37
N PHE A 376 -15.43 24.88 -17.40
CA PHE A 376 -15.78 24.36 -16.07
C PHE A 376 -15.50 25.38 -14.96
N SER A 377 -16.32 25.33 -13.92
CA SER A 377 -16.15 26.04 -12.66
C SER A 377 -15.72 25.04 -11.60
N TYR A 378 -14.56 25.26 -10.98
CA TYR A 378 -13.96 24.28 -10.08
C TYR A 378 -14.53 24.37 -8.66
N PRO A 379 -15.08 23.27 -8.13
CA PRO A 379 -15.41 23.16 -6.72
C PRO A 379 -14.16 23.23 -5.83
N SER A 380 -14.32 23.65 -4.58
CA SER A 380 -13.20 23.74 -3.63
C SER A 380 -12.66 22.38 -3.16
N THR A 381 -13.41 21.30 -3.39
CA THR A 381 -13.04 19.93 -3.02
C THR A 381 -13.47 18.93 -4.10
N ALA A 382 -12.76 17.80 -4.17
CA ALA A 382 -13.11 16.70 -5.08
C ALA A 382 -14.36 15.96 -4.62
N GLY A 383 -15.10 15.40 -5.57
CA GLY A 383 -16.34 14.69 -5.35
C GLY A 383 -17.03 14.32 -6.65
N ILE A 384 -18.11 13.57 -6.49
CA ILE A 384 -19.03 13.20 -7.56
C ILE A 384 -20.46 13.58 -7.14
N SER A 385 -21.22 14.08 -8.10
CA SER A 385 -22.64 14.39 -7.95
C SER A 385 -23.43 13.94 -9.17
N TYR A 386 -24.63 13.44 -8.91
CA TYR A 386 -25.62 13.12 -9.91
C TYR A 386 -26.93 13.84 -9.61
N SER A 387 -27.58 14.36 -10.64
CA SER A 387 -28.97 14.81 -10.55
C SER A 387 -29.87 13.91 -11.38
N PHE A 388 -31.05 13.59 -10.85
CA PHE A 388 -32.07 12.81 -11.53
C PHE A 388 -33.40 13.53 -11.48
N THR A 389 -34.18 13.42 -12.56
CA THR A 389 -35.55 13.92 -12.65
C THR A 389 -36.53 12.76 -12.89
N ASP A 390 -37.76 12.90 -12.41
CA ASP A 390 -38.80 11.87 -12.58
C ASP A 390 -39.17 11.59 -14.05
N ASP A 391 -38.91 12.54 -14.95
CA ASP A 391 -39.14 12.42 -16.40
C ASP A 391 -37.99 11.71 -17.14
N GLY A 392 -37.02 11.13 -16.42
CA GLY A 392 -36.03 10.22 -16.98
C GLY A 392 -34.74 10.87 -17.46
N TYR A 393 -34.41 12.08 -16.99
CA TYR A 393 -33.15 12.76 -17.31
C TYR A 393 -32.16 12.72 -16.14
N TRP A 394 -30.88 12.71 -16.48
CA TRP A 394 -29.79 12.71 -15.52
C TRP A 394 -28.69 13.67 -15.92
N GLU A 395 -27.93 14.12 -14.93
CA GLU A 395 -26.71 14.90 -15.10
C GLU A 395 -25.65 14.43 -14.10
N GLN A 396 -24.38 14.45 -14.50
CA GLN A 396 -23.23 14.13 -13.69
C GLN A 396 -22.23 15.28 -13.67
N ALA A 397 -21.74 15.55 -12.47
CA ALA A 397 -20.60 16.41 -12.20
C ALA A 397 -19.56 15.59 -11.41
N LEU A 398 -18.37 15.42 -11.97
CA LEU A 398 -17.27 14.72 -11.31
C LEU A 398 -16.03 15.59 -11.32
N TYR A 399 -15.44 15.77 -10.14
CA TYR A 399 -14.16 16.41 -9.97
C TYR A 399 -13.25 15.54 -9.13
N ARG A 400 -12.12 15.09 -9.68
CA ARG A 400 -11.14 14.27 -8.97
C ARG A 400 -9.71 14.73 -9.24
N PHE A 401 -8.82 14.42 -8.31
CA PHE A 401 -7.39 14.56 -8.50
C PHE A 401 -6.71 13.21 -8.43
N GLU A 402 -5.81 12.96 -9.37
CA GLU A 402 -4.87 11.86 -9.37
C GLU A 402 -3.54 12.40 -8.84
N GLY A 403 -3.23 12.09 -7.59
CA GLY A 403 -1.96 12.47 -6.98
C GLY A 403 -0.81 11.64 -7.55
N ASN A 404 0.33 12.28 -7.82
CA ASN A 404 1.56 11.60 -8.19
C ASN A 404 2.53 11.61 -7.00
N GLY A 405 2.65 10.46 -6.33
CA GLY A 405 3.49 10.31 -5.13
C GLY A 405 4.99 10.48 -5.40
N SER A 406 5.45 10.26 -6.64
CA SER A 406 6.85 10.44 -7.02
C SER A 406 7.18 11.87 -7.42
N MET A 407 6.21 12.61 -7.95
CA MET A 407 6.34 14.02 -8.34
C MET A 407 5.15 14.84 -7.81
N PRO A 408 5.24 15.39 -6.58
CA PRO A 408 4.12 16.11 -5.97
C PRO A 408 3.66 17.36 -6.72
N ASN A 409 4.50 17.91 -7.61
CA ASN A 409 4.16 19.05 -8.46
C ASN A 409 3.34 18.63 -9.71
N CYS A 410 3.23 17.33 -9.98
CA CYS A 410 2.55 16.75 -11.14
C CYS A 410 1.20 16.14 -10.73
N ILE A 411 0.35 16.91 -10.04
CA ILE A 411 -1.00 16.47 -9.69
C ILE A 411 -1.90 16.63 -10.91
N LYS A 412 -2.59 15.56 -11.28
CA LYS A 412 -3.49 15.57 -12.42
C LYS A 412 -4.93 15.80 -11.95
N GLY A 413 -5.55 16.90 -12.38
CA GLY A 413 -6.96 17.19 -12.14
C GLY A 413 -7.81 16.67 -13.29
N VAL A 414 -8.90 15.98 -13.00
CA VAL A 414 -9.89 15.51 -13.99
C VAL A 414 -11.26 16.04 -13.58
N VAL A 415 -11.87 16.80 -14.49
CA VAL A 415 -13.24 17.31 -14.38
C VAL A 415 -14.08 16.70 -15.50
N ILE A 416 -15.24 16.15 -15.17
CA ILE A 416 -16.14 15.52 -16.13
C ILE A 416 -17.55 16.08 -15.92
N PHE A 417 -18.20 16.39 -17.04
CA PHE A 417 -19.62 16.72 -17.12
C PHE A 417 -20.28 15.86 -18.20
N GLN A 418 -21.42 15.26 -17.86
CA GLN A 418 -22.31 14.58 -18.79
C GLN A 418 -23.75 14.76 -18.37
N HIS A 419 -24.66 14.70 -19.34
CA HIS A 419 -26.10 14.66 -19.07
C HIS A 419 -26.80 13.92 -20.20
N GLY A 420 -28.01 13.42 -19.93
CA GLY A 420 -28.78 12.66 -20.90
C GLY A 420 -30.01 12.01 -20.29
N THR A 421 -30.37 10.83 -20.78
CA THR A 421 -31.52 10.05 -20.30
C THR A 421 -31.09 8.82 -19.53
N TYR A 422 -31.89 8.41 -18.55
CA TYR A 422 -31.65 7.18 -17.80
C TYR A 422 -32.85 6.25 -17.85
N ASN A 423 -32.59 4.95 -17.79
CA ASN A 423 -33.62 3.92 -17.75
C ASN A 423 -33.31 2.91 -16.64
N PHE A 424 -34.36 2.47 -15.94
CA PHE A 424 -34.30 1.32 -15.04
C PHE A 424 -34.55 0.04 -15.83
N ASN A 425 -33.64 -0.92 -15.67
CA ASN A 425 -33.74 -2.22 -16.32
C ASN A 425 -34.56 -3.18 -15.44
N SER A 426 -35.16 -4.21 -16.06
CA SER A 426 -35.99 -5.21 -15.37
C SER A 426 -35.23 -6.04 -14.33
N ASN A 427 -33.90 -6.07 -14.40
CA ASN A 427 -33.00 -6.75 -13.47
C ASN A 427 -32.62 -5.89 -12.24
N GLY A 428 -33.19 -4.69 -12.08
CA GLY A 428 -32.87 -3.77 -10.97
C GLY A 428 -31.62 -2.90 -11.19
N SER A 429 -30.96 -3.01 -12.34
CA SER A 429 -29.86 -2.13 -12.74
C SER A 429 -30.39 -0.82 -13.36
N MET A 430 -29.50 0.17 -13.50
CA MET A 430 -29.82 1.47 -14.12
C MET A 430 -28.80 1.78 -15.21
N THR A 431 -29.26 2.24 -16.36
CA THR A 431 -28.39 2.65 -17.48
C THR A 431 -28.54 4.14 -17.75
N LEU A 432 -27.42 4.85 -17.74
CA LEU A 432 -27.31 6.29 -17.96
C LEU A 432 -26.75 6.54 -19.36
N THR A 433 -27.59 7.03 -20.27
CA THR A 433 -27.21 7.30 -21.67
C THR A 433 -27.01 8.80 -21.86
N PRO A 434 -25.78 9.27 -22.13
CA PRO A 434 -25.51 10.70 -22.31
C PRO A 434 -25.96 11.20 -23.69
N PHE A 435 -26.21 12.50 -23.79
CA PHE A 435 -26.26 13.19 -25.07
C PHE A 435 -24.84 13.39 -25.61
N GLY A 436 -24.50 12.61 -26.65
CA GLY A 436 -23.12 12.48 -27.12
C GLY A 436 -22.44 13.76 -27.61
N GLN A 437 -23.16 14.86 -27.81
CA GLN A 437 -22.61 16.15 -28.26
C GLN A 437 -22.26 17.10 -27.12
N ASP A 438 -22.78 16.85 -25.91
CA ASP A 438 -22.72 17.83 -24.80
C ASP A 438 -21.69 17.50 -23.73
N GLY A 439 -21.38 16.22 -23.52
CA GLY A 439 -20.45 15.84 -22.46
C GLY A 439 -19.05 16.40 -22.70
N ARG A 440 -18.39 16.83 -21.63
CA ARG A 440 -17.05 17.42 -21.67
C ARG A 440 -16.18 16.76 -20.61
N ILE A 441 -14.91 16.58 -20.93
CA ILE A 441 -13.86 16.20 -19.97
C ILE A 441 -12.73 17.20 -20.07
N GLN A 442 -12.23 17.63 -18.92
CA GLN A 442 -11.05 18.46 -18.81
C GLN A 442 -9.99 17.75 -18.00
N VAL A 443 -8.80 17.61 -18.58
CA VAL A 443 -7.64 17.02 -17.91
C VAL A 443 -6.56 18.08 -17.76
N GLN A 444 -6.23 18.39 -16.52
CA GLN A 444 -5.14 19.28 -16.15
C GLN A 444 -3.98 18.46 -15.64
N ASP A 445 -2.88 18.45 -16.39
CA ASP A 445 -1.64 17.79 -15.98
C ASP A 445 -0.48 18.79 -16.12
N PRO A 446 0.05 19.33 -15.00
CA PRO A 446 1.15 20.30 -15.02
C PRO A 446 2.44 19.79 -15.66
N CYS A 447 2.61 18.47 -15.78
CA CYS A 447 3.85 17.84 -16.24
C CYS A 447 3.72 17.18 -17.62
N ALA A 448 2.53 17.22 -18.22
CA ALA A 448 2.32 16.81 -19.61
C ALA A 448 2.72 17.92 -20.59
N ALA A 449 3.19 17.53 -21.79
CA ALA A 449 3.57 18.46 -22.85
C ALA A 449 2.40 19.34 -23.35
N VAL A 450 1.16 18.88 -23.15
CA VAL A 450 -0.05 19.66 -23.36
C VAL A 450 -0.89 19.53 -22.10
N SER A 451 -1.12 20.64 -21.41
CA SER A 451 -1.91 20.71 -20.19
C SER A 451 -3.24 21.40 -20.47
N ASN A 452 -4.26 21.10 -19.66
CA ASN A 452 -5.53 21.83 -19.64
C ASN A 452 -6.38 21.70 -20.92
N ILE A 453 -6.50 20.50 -21.48
CA ILE A 453 -7.30 20.24 -22.67
C ILE A 453 -8.75 19.92 -22.27
N ILE A 454 -9.71 20.52 -22.97
CA ILE A 454 -11.13 20.19 -22.89
C ILE A 454 -11.53 19.44 -24.16
N THR A 455 -12.03 18.22 -24.01
CA THR A 455 -12.51 17.39 -25.14
C THR A 455 -13.93 16.91 -24.92
N LEU A 456 -14.55 16.43 -26.00
CA LEU A 456 -15.85 15.75 -25.95
C LEU A 456 -15.74 14.48 -25.10
N TYR A 457 -16.77 14.19 -24.30
CA TYR A 457 -16.83 13.00 -23.47
C TYR A 457 -18.22 12.36 -23.57
N ASN A 458 -18.29 11.18 -24.17
CA ASN A 458 -19.53 10.45 -24.44
C ASN A 458 -19.37 8.99 -23.99
N GLN A 459 -19.79 8.72 -22.76
CA GLN A 459 -19.65 7.42 -22.11
C GLN A 459 -20.96 7.07 -21.43
N THR A 460 -21.57 5.98 -21.87
CA THR A 460 -22.74 5.39 -21.20
C THR A 460 -22.30 4.77 -19.88
N GLU A 461 -22.99 5.07 -18.79
CA GLU A 461 -22.72 4.46 -17.49
C GLU A 461 -23.76 3.38 -17.18
N TYR A 462 -23.28 2.23 -16.71
CA TYR A 462 -24.13 1.13 -16.25
C TYR A 462 -23.94 0.96 -14.74
N MET A 463 -25.02 1.10 -13.99
CA MET A 463 -25.06 0.88 -12.54
C MET A 463 -25.69 -0.47 -12.27
N SER A 464 -24.90 -1.44 -11.79
CA SER A 464 -25.35 -2.82 -11.56
C SER A 464 -26.47 -2.90 -10.51
N GLN A 465 -26.38 -2.04 -9.50
CA GLN A 465 -27.37 -1.92 -8.44
C GLN A 465 -27.45 -0.45 -7.99
N TRP A 466 -28.62 -0.04 -7.51
CA TRP A 466 -28.80 1.23 -6.82
C TRP A 466 -29.78 1.04 -5.66
N ARG A 467 -29.61 1.83 -4.60
CA ARG A 467 -30.53 1.82 -3.45
C ARG A 467 -30.53 3.16 -2.74
N ILE A 468 -31.69 3.55 -2.22
CA ILE A 468 -31.83 4.70 -1.33
C ILE A 468 -32.11 4.18 0.07
N PHE A 469 -31.39 4.69 1.06
CA PHE A 469 -31.60 4.38 2.46
C PHE A 469 -31.67 5.68 3.26
N THR A 470 -32.48 5.70 4.30
CA THR A 470 -32.59 6.86 5.18
C THR A 470 -31.61 6.71 6.32
N ASP A 471 -30.61 7.59 6.36
CA ASP A 471 -29.69 7.70 7.48
C ASP A 471 -30.30 8.54 8.61
N PRO A 472 -30.25 8.10 9.88
CA PRO A 472 -30.84 8.83 10.99
C PRO A 472 -30.24 10.23 11.23
N THR A 473 -29.00 10.47 10.78
CA THR A 473 -28.26 11.71 11.05
C THR A 473 -28.24 12.63 9.84
N PHE A 474 -28.11 12.07 8.63
CA PHE A 474 -27.90 12.85 7.41
C PHE A 474 -29.05 12.77 6.39
N GLY A 475 -30.15 12.07 6.73
CA GLY A 475 -31.30 11.95 5.86
C GLY A 475 -31.11 10.93 4.72
N PRO A 476 -31.84 11.06 3.60
CA PRO A 476 -31.77 10.09 2.51
C PRO A 476 -30.39 10.07 1.87
N LYS A 477 -29.88 8.85 1.64
CA LYS A 477 -28.59 8.57 1.01
C LYS A 477 -28.79 7.62 -0.16
N LEU A 478 -28.17 7.96 -1.28
CA LEU A 478 -28.13 7.15 -2.49
C LEU A 478 -26.82 6.37 -2.55
N HIS A 479 -26.91 5.05 -2.68
CA HIS A 479 -25.80 4.17 -3.01
C HIS A 479 -25.97 3.68 -4.44
N LEU A 480 -24.97 3.95 -5.26
CA LEU A 480 -24.84 3.43 -6.62
C LEU A 480 -23.69 2.42 -6.64
N PHE A 481 -23.83 1.37 -7.44
CA PHE A 481 -22.79 0.37 -7.66
C PHE A 481 -22.41 0.37 -9.13
N GLN A 482 -21.11 0.41 -9.40
CA GLN A 482 -20.55 0.38 -10.74
C GLN A 482 -20.87 -0.95 -11.44
N PHE A 483 -20.55 -1.05 -12.74
CA PHE A 483 -20.82 -2.25 -13.54
C PHE A 483 -20.16 -3.53 -12.99
N ASP A 484 -19.05 -3.40 -12.27
CA ASP A 484 -18.29 -4.49 -11.63
C ASP A 484 -18.77 -4.84 -10.21
N GLY A 485 -19.81 -4.15 -9.72
CA GLY A 485 -20.35 -4.31 -8.36
C GLY A 485 -19.60 -3.50 -7.29
N ALA A 486 -18.59 -2.70 -7.65
CA ALA A 486 -17.93 -1.82 -6.69
C ALA A 486 -18.85 -0.65 -6.27
N PRO A 487 -18.98 -0.36 -4.97
CA PRO A 487 -19.81 0.76 -4.53
C PRO A 487 -19.16 2.10 -4.89
N LEU A 488 -19.95 3.03 -5.45
CA LEU A 488 -19.59 4.44 -5.53
C LEU A 488 -19.65 5.07 -4.13
N ALA A 489 -18.97 6.22 -3.98
CA ALA A 489 -19.03 6.99 -2.75
C ALA A 489 -20.49 7.31 -2.38
N PRO A 490 -20.92 7.07 -1.12
CA PRO A 490 -22.27 7.39 -0.69
C PRO A 490 -22.64 8.83 -0.99
N MET A 491 -23.81 9.04 -1.57
CA MET A 491 -24.28 10.36 -1.96
C MET A 491 -25.44 10.80 -1.08
N PHE A 492 -25.43 12.07 -0.71
CA PHE A 492 -26.42 12.70 0.14
C PHE A 492 -27.32 13.57 -0.73
N LEU A 493 -28.62 13.60 -0.43
CA LEU A 493 -29.55 14.49 -1.11
C LEU A 493 -29.25 15.94 -0.72
N VAL A 494 -28.87 16.77 -1.69
CA VAL A 494 -28.54 18.19 -1.50
C VAL A 494 -29.68 19.10 -1.94
N ALA A 495 -30.37 18.76 -3.04
CA ALA A 495 -31.48 19.56 -3.56
C ALA A 495 -32.61 18.68 -4.12
N ASN A 496 -33.85 19.08 -3.86
CA ASN A 496 -35.04 18.53 -4.50
C ASN A 496 -36.06 19.68 -4.66
N PRO A 497 -36.37 20.17 -5.88
CA PRO A 497 -36.06 19.60 -7.21
C PRO A 497 -34.56 19.61 -7.57
N PRO A 498 -34.12 18.76 -8.52
CA PRO A 498 -32.71 18.65 -8.91
C PRO A 498 -32.16 19.94 -9.53
N GLN A 499 -30.93 20.29 -9.18
CA GLN A 499 -30.10 21.32 -9.80
C GLN A 499 -29.34 20.71 -10.99
N MET A 500 -29.83 20.94 -12.20
CA MET A 500 -29.17 20.49 -13.43
C MET A 500 -29.40 21.48 -14.58
N LEU A 501 -28.65 21.34 -15.66
CA LEU A 501 -28.85 22.10 -16.89
C LEU A 501 -30.13 21.63 -17.63
N PRO A 502 -30.62 22.39 -18.62
CA PRO A 502 -31.84 22.02 -19.34
C PRO A 502 -31.75 20.62 -19.96
N THR A 503 -32.82 19.82 -19.82
CA THR A 503 -32.94 18.41 -20.22
C THR A 503 -33.11 18.21 -21.74
N ARG A 504 -32.30 18.92 -22.53
CA ARG A 504 -32.25 18.85 -24.00
C ARG A 504 -30.81 18.98 -24.45
N VAL A 505 -30.52 18.60 -25.70
CA VAL A 505 -29.19 18.87 -26.28
C VAL A 505 -28.89 20.37 -26.21
N LEU A 506 -27.78 20.73 -25.56
CA LEU A 506 -27.37 22.10 -25.28
C LEU A 506 -26.47 22.66 -26.39
N SER A 507 -25.73 21.78 -27.05
CA SER A 507 -24.91 22.12 -28.22
C SER A 507 -25.81 22.26 -29.45
N VAL A 508 -26.25 23.49 -29.75
CA VAL A 508 -26.99 23.79 -30.98
C VAL A 508 -26.01 24.29 -32.05
N ASN A 509 -25.82 23.50 -33.12
CA ASN A 509 -25.08 23.82 -34.35
C ASN A 509 -23.69 24.49 -34.21
N LEU A 510 -22.64 23.67 -34.10
CA LEU A 510 -21.36 23.93 -34.77
C LEU A 510 -21.32 23.08 -36.06
N THR A 511 -22.23 23.36 -36.98
CA THR A 511 -22.14 22.83 -38.34
C THR A 511 -20.96 23.48 -39.06
N VAL A 512 -20.01 22.64 -39.46
CA VAL A 512 -19.20 22.71 -40.69
C VAL A 512 -18.94 24.14 -41.20
N ALA A 513 -17.80 24.71 -40.83
CA ALA A 513 -17.12 25.71 -41.65
C ALA A 513 -15.79 25.10 -42.11
N ALA A 514 -15.60 25.15 -43.43
CA ALA A 514 -14.55 24.53 -44.21
C ALA A 514 -13.12 24.92 -43.82
#